data_AF-A0A7S2FA07-F1
#
_entry.id   AF-A0A7S2FA07-F1
#
_cell.length_a   1.000
_cell.length_b   1.000
_cell.length_c   1.000
_cell.angle_alpha   90.00
_cell.angle_beta   90.00
_cell.angle_gamma   90.00
#
_symmetry.space_group_name_H-M   'P 1'
#
loop_
_entity.id
_entity.type
_entity.pdbx_description
1 polymer ?
#
loop_
_entity_poly.entity_id
_entity_poly.type
_entity_poly.pdbx_seq_one_letter_code
_entity_poly.pdbx_strand_id
1 'polypeptide(L)'
;VLNVTNDPQGVRCCAPVYGSSYLLLRGVRLRTTLSAEDSAGLEASELATVDRYAHVLARYTDSELFATLEVGTRRSLGANSLTVAAYKEAQIHGEVRLSDHVAMIMAHPSLRDTSSGVLERLAARCRCPLVWMEGVDEDVDDEDEELREGLARSREEEELEQALAASRRAADGEASPEDEELRLALEASRREAGVPAEATPPLASPTPRRSASGNLAARDRGLA
;
A
#
# COMPACT_ATOMS: atom_id res chain seq x y z
N VAL A 1 -8.32 -1.09 5.30
CA VAL A 1 -8.37 -2.29 4.45
C VAL A 1 -9.63 -2.26 3.58
N LEU A 2 -9.49 -2.49 2.28
CA LEU A 2 -10.56 -2.55 1.29
C LEU A 2 -10.86 -4.01 0.93
N ASN A 3 -12.13 -4.42 1.09
CA ASN A 3 -12.59 -5.75 0.70
C ASN A 3 -12.96 -5.80 -0.79
N VAL A 4 -11.94 -5.93 -1.66
CA VAL A 4 -12.10 -5.95 -3.12
C VAL A 4 -12.83 -7.20 -3.64
N THR A 5 -12.84 -8.28 -2.85
CA THR A 5 -13.51 -9.55 -3.20
C THR A 5 -14.95 -9.61 -2.69
N ASN A 6 -15.43 -8.60 -1.96
CA ASN A 6 -16.73 -8.61 -1.29
C ASN A 6 -16.98 -9.91 -0.50
N ASP A 7 -15.93 -10.45 0.11
CA ASP A 7 -16.03 -11.65 0.95
C ASP A 7 -16.88 -11.31 2.18
N PRO A 8 -17.98 -12.04 2.47
CA PRO A 8 -18.79 -11.81 3.66
C PRO A 8 -18.00 -11.89 4.96
N GLN A 9 -16.91 -12.66 5.00
CA GLN A 9 -16.01 -12.80 6.15
C GLN A 9 -14.97 -11.68 6.25
N GLY A 10 -14.98 -10.71 5.32
CA GLY A 10 -14.02 -9.61 5.28
C GLY A 10 -12.70 -10.00 4.61
N VAL A 11 -11.64 -9.23 4.86
CA VAL A 11 -10.30 -9.52 4.31
C VAL A 11 -9.53 -10.37 5.32
N ARG A 12 -9.58 -11.70 5.17
CA ARG A 12 -9.15 -12.64 6.22
C ARG A 12 -7.66 -12.57 6.54
N CYS A 13 -6.80 -12.31 5.56
CA CYS A 13 -5.36 -12.13 5.79
C CYS A 13 -5.04 -10.96 6.76
N CYS A 14 -5.99 -10.03 6.95
CA CYS A 14 -5.88 -8.90 7.88
C CYS A 14 -6.47 -9.15 9.27
N ALA A 15 -7.22 -10.24 9.46
CA ALA A 15 -7.94 -10.50 10.72
C ALA A 15 -7.02 -10.52 11.96
N PRO A 16 -5.79 -11.09 11.91
CA PRO A 16 -4.88 -11.05 13.06
C PRO A 16 -4.47 -9.65 13.52
N VAL A 17 -4.47 -8.66 12.62
CA VAL A 17 -3.99 -7.29 12.89
C VAL A 17 -5.15 -6.32 13.13
N TYR A 18 -6.18 -6.36 12.28
CA TYR A 18 -7.29 -5.40 12.28
C TYR A 18 -8.59 -5.96 12.88
N GLY A 19 -8.61 -7.26 13.18
CA GLY A 19 -9.77 -7.98 13.68
C GLY A 19 -10.67 -8.55 12.58
N SER A 20 -11.52 -9.50 12.97
CA SER A 20 -12.42 -10.21 12.05
C SER A 20 -13.76 -9.52 11.80
N SER A 21 -14.00 -8.35 12.39
CA SER A 21 -15.24 -7.56 12.20
C SER A 21 -14.95 -6.30 11.41
N TYR A 22 -15.91 -5.84 10.60
CA TYR A 22 -15.69 -4.68 9.73
C TYR A 22 -16.95 -3.84 9.53
N LEU A 23 -16.75 -2.62 9.02
CA LEU A 23 -17.83 -1.70 8.68
C LEU A 23 -17.99 -1.64 7.17
N LEU A 24 -19.22 -1.76 6.68
CA LEU A 24 -19.54 -1.40 5.30
C LEU A 24 -19.81 0.10 5.25
N LEU A 25 -19.07 0.82 4.42
CA LEU A 25 -19.21 2.27 4.29
C LEU A 25 -20.00 2.66 3.04
N ARG A 26 -20.72 3.79 3.13
CA ARG A 26 -21.46 4.43 2.03
C ARG A 26 -21.10 5.91 1.92
N GLY A 27 -21.24 6.46 0.71
CA GLY A 27 -21.04 7.90 0.48
C GLY A 27 -19.59 8.40 0.66
N VAL A 28 -18.61 7.51 0.73
CA VAL A 28 -17.19 7.87 0.92
C VAL A 28 -16.34 7.67 -0.34
N ARG A 29 -16.80 6.88 -1.32
CA ARG A 29 -16.02 6.45 -2.51
C ARG A 29 -15.31 7.58 -3.27
N LEU A 30 -15.94 8.74 -3.44
CA LEU A 30 -15.33 9.85 -4.20
C LEU A 30 -14.30 10.65 -3.38
N ARG A 31 -14.12 10.32 -2.10
CA ARG A 31 -13.16 10.94 -1.18
C ARG A 31 -12.09 9.94 -0.74
N THR A 32 -11.91 8.85 -1.49
CA THR A 32 -10.90 7.85 -1.14
C THR A 32 -9.68 7.94 -2.03
N THR A 33 -8.52 7.84 -1.39
CA THR A 33 -7.28 7.43 -2.04
C THR A 33 -7.06 5.96 -1.76
N LEU A 34 -6.49 5.25 -2.73
CA LEU A 34 -6.39 3.81 -2.74
C LEU A 34 -4.96 3.39 -3.11
N SER A 35 -4.48 2.30 -2.53
CA SER A 35 -3.17 1.71 -2.84
C SER A 35 -3.28 0.19 -2.92
N ALA A 36 -2.36 -0.42 -3.68
CA ALA A 36 -2.31 -1.87 -3.83
C ALA A 36 -1.91 -2.58 -2.53
N GLU A 37 -1.28 -1.87 -1.60
CA GLU A 37 -0.78 -2.35 -0.32
C GLU A 37 -0.78 -1.21 0.73
N ASP A 38 -0.02 -1.36 1.81
CA ASP A 38 0.27 -0.29 2.77
C ASP A 38 0.79 0.96 2.05
N SER A 39 0.16 2.09 2.35
CA SER A 39 0.49 3.39 1.80
C SER A 39 1.65 4.09 2.52
N ALA A 40 2.13 3.53 3.64
CA ALA A 40 3.26 4.06 4.36
C ALA A 40 4.54 4.09 3.49
N GLY A 41 5.02 5.30 3.20
CA GLY A 41 6.24 5.49 2.40
C GLY A 41 6.04 5.42 0.89
N LEU A 42 4.80 5.29 0.41
CA LEU A 42 4.51 5.40 -1.02
C LEU A 42 4.56 6.85 -1.49
N GLU A 43 5.00 7.03 -2.73
CA GLU A 43 4.94 8.32 -3.41
C GLU A 43 3.49 8.66 -3.82
N ALA A 44 3.20 9.95 -3.94
CA ALA A 44 1.86 10.41 -4.33
C ALA A 44 1.41 9.90 -5.71
N SER A 45 2.35 9.54 -6.58
CA SER A 45 2.12 8.95 -7.91
C SER A 45 1.66 7.49 -7.84
N GLU A 46 1.97 6.77 -6.77
CA GLU A 46 1.58 5.37 -6.55
C GLU A 46 0.16 5.25 -5.98
N LEU A 47 -0.30 6.31 -5.32
CA LEU A 47 -1.65 6.44 -4.83
C LEU A 47 -2.65 6.64 -5.98
N ALA A 48 -3.83 6.06 -5.84
CA ALA A 48 -4.87 6.13 -6.84
C ALA A 48 -6.14 6.81 -6.35
N THR A 49 -6.85 7.43 -7.28
CA THR A 49 -8.25 7.81 -7.09
C THR A 49 -9.12 6.84 -7.88
N VAL A 50 -10.43 6.90 -7.65
CA VAL A 50 -11.41 6.09 -8.38
C VAL A 50 -11.34 6.30 -9.90
N ASP A 51 -11.02 7.51 -10.36
CA ASP A 51 -10.93 7.84 -11.78
C ASP A 51 -9.56 7.47 -12.39
N ARG A 52 -8.53 7.29 -11.54
CA ARG A 52 -7.16 6.95 -11.95
C ARG A 52 -6.66 5.77 -11.12
N TYR A 53 -7.20 4.59 -11.41
CA TYR A 53 -6.96 3.36 -10.64
C TYR A 53 -6.13 2.29 -11.38
N ALA A 54 -5.83 2.52 -12.66
CA ALA A 54 -5.22 1.51 -13.53
C ALA A 54 -3.84 1.05 -13.04
N HIS A 55 -3.00 1.96 -12.53
CA HIS A 55 -1.65 1.61 -12.05
C HIS A 55 -1.68 0.81 -10.76
N VAL A 56 -2.68 1.02 -9.89
CA VAL A 56 -2.89 0.17 -8.71
C VAL A 56 -3.37 -1.21 -9.11
N LEU A 57 -4.30 -1.33 -10.07
CA LEU A 57 -4.72 -2.63 -10.61
C LEU A 57 -3.59 -3.38 -11.29
N ALA A 58 -2.65 -2.68 -11.92
CA ALA A 58 -1.48 -3.30 -12.55
C ALA A 58 -0.52 -3.97 -11.54
N ARG A 59 -0.65 -3.67 -10.24
CA ARG A 59 0.09 -4.32 -9.16
C ARG A 59 -0.63 -5.54 -8.56
N TYR A 60 -1.84 -5.84 -9.03
CA TYR A 60 -2.56 -7.02 -8.56
C TYR A 60 -2.00 -8.24 -9.29
N THR A 61 -1.92 -9.37 -8.60
CA THR A 61 -1.66 -10.65 -9.28
C THR A 61 -2.85 -11.00 -10.19
N ASP A 62 -2.64 -11.90 -11.16
CA ASP A 62 -3.72 -12.31 -12.06
C ASP A 62 -4.94 -12.88 -11.31
N SER A 63 -4.70 -13.63 -10.23
CA SER A 63 -5.76 -14.20 -9.40
C SER A 63 -6.53 -13.12 -8.63
N GLU A 64 -5.82 -12.15 -8.04
CA GLU A 64 -6.41 -10.99 -7.36
C GLU A 64 -7.26 -10.15 -8.33
N LEU A 65 -6.71 -9.86 -9.50
CA LEU A 65 -7.37 -9.05 -10.53
C LEU A 65 -8.61 -9.77 -11.05
N PHE A 66 -8.52 -11.07 -11.33
CA PHE A 66 -9.67 -11.86 -11.78
C PHE A 66 -10.79 -11.88 -10.74
N ALA A 67 -10.48 -12.16 -9.47
CA ALA A 67 -11.46 -12.15 -8.39
C ALA A 67 -12.11 -10.76 -8.21
N THR A 68 -11.30 -9.70 -8.25
CA THR A 68 -11.76 -8.31 -8.16
C THR A 68 -12.68 -7.95 -9.33
N LEU A 69 -12.36 -8.37 -10.56
CA LEU A 69 -13.17 -8.10 -11.74
C LEU A 69 -14.49 -8.88 -11.73
N GLU A 70 -14.48 -10.16 -11.35
CA GLU A 70 -15.70 -10.98 -11.26
C GLU A 70 -16.71 -10.37 -10.27
N VAL A 71 -16.22 -9.90 -9.11
CA VAL A 71 -17.05 -9.23 -8.09
C VAL A 71 -17.46 -7.83 -8.54
N GLY A 72 -16.51 -7.03 -9.02
CA GLY A 72 -16.75 -5.65 -9.46
C GLY A 72 -17.69 -5.54 -10.65
N THR A 73 -17.71 -6.53 -11.54
CA THR A 73 -18.64 -6.64 -12.68
C THR A 73 -19.93 -7.38 -12.35
N ARG A 74 -20.12 -7.81 -11.09
CA ARG A 74 -21.30 -8.55 -10.59
C ARG A 74 -21.55 -9.89 -11.28
N ARG A 75 -20.50 -10.53 -11.79
CA ARG A 75 -20.56 -11.92 -12.27
C ARG A 75 -20.51 -12.90 -11.10
N SER A 76 -19.84 -12.50 -10.02
CA SER A 76 -19.94 -13.13 -8.70
C SER A 76 -20.47 -12.14 -7.66
N LEU A 77 -21.14 -12.66 -6.63
CA LEU A 77 -21.57 -11.88 -5.47
C LEU A 77 -20.42 -11.65 -4.46
N GLY A 78 -19.41 -12.51 -4.49
CA GLY A 78 -18.22 -12.44 -3.65
C GLY A 78 -17.17 -13.47 -4.09
N ALA A 79 -15.95 -13.35 -3.57
CA ALA A 79 -14.87 -14.32 -3.78
C ALA A 79 -14.10 -14.52 -2.46
N ASN A 80 -13.36 -15.63 -2.36
CA ASN A 80 -12.52 -15.90 -1.20
C ASN A 80 -11.45 -14.80 -1.08
N SER A 81 -11.45 -14.08 0.05
CA SER A 81 -10.48 -13.01 0.32
C SER A 81 -9.03 -13.48 0.45
N LEU A 82 -8.76 -14.77 0.67
CA LEU A 82 -7.41 -15.32 0.71
C LEU A 82 -6.73 -15.37 -0.66
N THR A 83 -7.51 -15.20 -1.75
CA THR A 83 -6.92 -14.91 -3.07
C THR A 83 -6.15 -13.58 -3.07
N VAL A 84 -6.43 -12.69 -2.12
CA VAL A 84 -5.72 -11.42 -1.93
C VAL A 84 -4.51 -11.64 -1.01
N ALA A 85 -3.32 -11.63 -1.61
CA ALA A 85 -2.06 -11.88 -0.92
C ALA A 85 -1.67 -10.72 -0.01
N ALA A 86 -1.76 -9.50 -0.54
CA ALA A 86 -1.52 -8.27 0.20
C ALA A 86 -2.80 -7.46 0.26
N TYR A 87 -3.15 -7.00 1.46
CA TYR A 87 -4.36 -6.24 1.67
C TYR A 87 -4.34 -4.94 0.86
N LYS A 88 -5.49 -4.55 0.33
CA LYS A 88 -5.62 -3.31 -0.43
C LYS A 88 -6.01 -2.20 0.53
N GLU A 89 -5.39 -1.04 0.46
CA GLU A 89 -5.69 0.07 1.36
C GLU A 89 -6.67 1.06 0.73
N ALA A 90 -7.54 1.62 1.58
CA ALA A 90 -8.40 2.73 1.24
C ALA A 90 -8.31 3.77 2.36
N GLN A 91 -7.77 4.94 2.02
CA GLN A 91 -7.71 6.11 2.87
C GLN A 91 -8.92 6.99 2.59
N ILE A 92 -9.63 7.42 3.64
CA ILE A 92 -10.83 8.27 3.50
C ILE A 92 -10.47 9.68 3.92
N HIS A 93 -10.71 10.64 3.03
CA HIS A 93 -10.40 12.05 3.27
C HIS A 93 -11.59 12.81 3.87
N GLY A 94 -11.30 13.56 4.92
CA GLY A 94 -12.27 14.39 5.64
C GLY A 94 -13.09 13.64 6.68
N GLU A 95 -14.19 14.26 7.13
CA GLU A 95 -14.99 13.73 8.23
C GLU A 95 -15.74 12.44 7.84
N VAL A 96 -15.74 11.46 8.77
CA VAL A 96 -16.56 10.24 8.72
C VAL A 96 -17.55 10.24 9.88
N ARG A 97 -18.77 10.67 9.61
CA ARG A 97 -19.91 10.56 10.53
C ARG A 97 -20.51 9.17 10.48
N LEU A 98 -20.52 8.46 11.61
CA LEU A 98 -20.98 7.07 11.67
C LEU A 98 -22.45 6.91 11.23
N SER A 99 -23.35 7.82 11.62
CA SER A 99 -24.77 7.79 11.23
C SER A 99 -25.02 7.94 9.73
N ASP A 100 -24.09 8.60 9.05
CA ASP A 100 -24.27 9.01 7.66
C ASP A 100 -23.52 8.04 6.74
N HIS A 101 -22.33 7.62 7.16
CA HIS A 101 -21.40 6.86 6.33
C HIS A 101 -21.31 5.37 6.64
N VAL A 102 -21.77 4.88 7.80
CA VAL A 102 -21.82 3.43 8.04
C VAL A 102 -23.14 2.90 7.49
N ALA A 103 -23.03 2.03 6.49
CA ALA A 103 -24.17 1.35 5.89
C ALA A 103 -24.57 0.11 6.68
N MET A 104 -23.61 -0.60 7.27
CA MET A 104 -23.81 -1.85 7.98
C MET A 104 -22.60 -2.16 8.87
N ILE A 105 -22.84 -2.84 9.98
CA ILE A 105 -21.81 -3.41 10.84
C ILE A 105 -21.80 -4.92 10.61
N MET A 106 -20.67 -5.45 10.15
CA MET A 106 -20.43 -6.87 9.96
C MET A 106 -19.64 -7.38 11.17
N ALA A 107 -20.29 -8.20 12.02
CA ALA A 107 -19.72 -8.67 13.27
C ALA A 107 -19.40 -10.16 13.22
N HIS A 108 -18.20 -10.49 13.71
CA HIS A 108 -17.74 -11.87 13.83
C HIS A 108 -18.52 -12.60 14.96
N PRO A 109 -18.92 -13.88 14.78
CA PRO A 109 -19.71 -14.62 15.76
C PRO A 109 -19.11 -14.67 17.18
N SER A 110 -17.79 -14.68 17.32
CA SER A 110 -17.11 -14.70 18.63
C SER A 110 -17.43 -13.49 19.53
N LEU A 111 -17.98 -12.41 18.96
CA LEU A 111 -18.39 -11.23 19.70
C LEU A 111 -19.83 -11.29 20.23
N ARG A 112 -20.60 -12.34 19.92
CA ARG A 112 -22.00 -12.49 20.36
C ARG A 112 -22.13 -12.44 21.88
N ASP A 113 -21.36 -13.26 22.58
CA ASP A 113 -21.53 -13.39 24.04
C ASP A 113 -20.86 -12.25 24.81
N THR A 114 -19.79 -11.67 24.26
CA THR A 114 -18.97 -10.67 24.95
C THR A 114 -19.37 -9.24 24.65
N SER A 115 -19.89 -8.97 23.44
CA SER A 115 -20.01 -7.62 22.91
C SER A 115 -21.33 -7.30 22.21
N SER A 116 -22.32 -8.21 22.15
CA SER A 116 -23.59 -7.97 21.43
C SER A 116 -24.26 -6.67 21.88
N GLY A 117 -24.39 -6.42 23.19
CA GLY A 117 -25.02 -5.19 23.68
C GLY A 117 -24.26 -3.91 23.30
N VAL A 118 -22.93 -3.96 23.14
CA VAL A 118 -22.14 -2.80 22.66
C VAL A 118 -22.38 -2.59 21.16
N LEU A 119 -22.35 -3.67 20.37
CA LEU A 119 -22.57 -3.64 18.94
C LEU A 119 -23.99 -3.19 18.57
N GLU A 120 -25.01 -3.62 19.33
CA GLU A 120 -26.39 -3.17 19.17
C GLU A 120 -26.54 -1.66 19.43
N ARG A 121 -25.89 -1.13 20.46
CA ARG A 121 -25.87 0.32 20.73
C ARG A 121 -25.14 1.09 19.62
N LEU A 122 -24.04 0.54 19.12
CA LEU A 122 -23.31 1.12 17.99
C LEU A 122 -24.19 1.14 16.73
N ALA A 123 -24.84 0.03 16.40
CA ALA A 123 -25.77 -0.08 15.27
C ALA A 123 -26.92 0.94 15.38
N ALA A 124 -27.51 1.09 16.57
CA ALA A 124 -28.54 2.10 16.84
C ALA A 124 -28.01 3.53 16.64
N ARG A 125 -26.78 3.82 17.08
CA ARG A 125 -26.13 5.12 16.89
C ARG A 125 -25.82 5.42 15.41
N CYS A 126 -25.39 4.40 14.68
CA CYS A 126 -25.12 4.44 13.24
C CYS A 126 -26.39 4.42 12.38
N ARG A 127 -27.55 4.07 12.97
CA ARG A 127 -28.82 3.87 12.24
C ARG A 127 -28.67 2.87 11.09
N CYS A 128 -27.96 1.78 11.36
CA CYS A 128 -27.65 0.76 10.37
C CYS A 128 -27.93 -0.63 10.94
N PRO A 129 -28.12 -1.65 10.08
CA PRO A 129 -28.17 -3.03 10.50
C PRO A 129 -26.85 -3.50 11.12
N LEU A 130 -26.97 -4.36 12.15
CA LEU A 130 -25.91 -5.24 12.64
C LEU A 130 -26.15 -6.62 12.02
N VAL A 131 -25.19 -7.09 11.23
CA VAL A 131 -25.22 -8.40 10.59
C VAL A 131 -24.10 -9.24 11.18
N TRP A 132 -24.46 -10.44 11.65
CA TRP A 132 -23.48 -11.41 12.10
C TRP A 132 -23.04 -12.25 10.92
N MET A 133 -21.74 -12.46 10.77
CA MET A 133 -21.21 -13.30 9.70
C MET A 133 -21.67 -14.75 9.90
N GLU A 134 -22.16 -15.39 8.85
CA GLU A 134 -22.58 -16.79 8.85
C GLU A 134 -21.55 -17.63 8.09
N GLY A 135 -21.45 -18.93 8.42
CA GLY A 135 -20.55 -19.85 7.71
C GLY A 135 -19.07 -19.48 7.85
N VAL A 136 -18.67 -18.89 8.98
CA VAL A 136 -17.26 -18.84 9.35
C VAL A 136 -16.91 -20.25 9.79
N ASP A 137 -16.39 -21.06 8.86
CA ASP A 137 -15.84 -22.37 9.21
C ASP A 137 -14.73 -22.09 10.24
N GLU A 138 -14.94 -22.57 11.48
CA GLU A 138 -13.94 -22.47 12.56
C GLU A 138 -12.71 -23.34 12.24
N ASP A 139 -12.87 -24.25 11.27
CA ASP A 139 -11.84 -25.03 10.62
C ASP A 139 -11.24 -24.19 9.47
N VAL A 140 -10.53 -23.11 9.81
CA VAL A 140 -9.55 -22.54 8.89
C VAL A 140 -8.44 -23.59 8.78
N ASP A 141 -8.65 -24.52 7.85
CA ASP A 141 -7.82 -25.68 7.57
C ASP A 141 -6.35 -25.26 7.44
N ASP A 142 -5.42 -26.12 7.88
CA ASP A 142 -3.97 -25.96 7.74
C ASP A 142 -3.53 -25.52 6.32
N GLU A 143 -4.37 -25.78 5.30
CA GLU A 143 -4.21 -25.35 3.91
C GLU A 143 -4.22 -23.82 3.73
N ASP A 144 -5.02 -23.08 4.50
CA ASP A 144 -5.10 -21.62 4.42
C ASP A 144 -3.84 -20.95 5.00
N GLU A 145 -3.24 -21.56 6.04
CA GLU A 145 -1.97 -21.07 6.60
C GLU A 145 -0.80 -21.37 5.66
N GLU A 146 -0.76 -22.56 5.04
CA GLU A 146 0.27 -22.88 4.02
C GLU A 146 0.18 -21.93 2.81
N LEU A 147 -1.03 -21.60 2.36
CA LEU A 147 -1.24 -20.65 1.26
C LEU A 147 -0.77 -19.24 1.66
N ARG A 148 -1.07 -18.81 2.89
CA ARG A 148 -0.66 -17.51 3.43
C ARG A 148 0.85 -17.41 3.57
N GLU A 149 1.51 -18.46 4.06
CA GLU A 149 2.97 -18.56 4.14
C GLU A 149 3.63 -18.61 2.75
N GLY A 150 3.00 -19.29 1.78
CA GLY A 150 3.45 -19.31 0.40
C GLY A 150 3.44 -17.91 -0.25
N LEU A 151 2.33 -17.19 -0.07
CA LEU A 151 2.18 -15.82 -0.57
C LEU A 151 3.14 -14.83 0.13
N ALA A 152 3.34 -14.97 1.44
CA ALA A 152 4.32 -14.17 2.18
C ALA A 152 5.75 -14.39 1.70
N ARG A 153 6.14 -15.66 1.46
CA ARG A 153 7.46 -15.99 0.90
C ARG A 153 7.68 -15.41 -0.50
N SER A 154 6.65 -15.47 -1.36
CA SER A 154 6.72 -14.88 -2.71
C SER A 154 6.96 -13.37 -2.66
N ARG A 155 6.35 -12.68 -1.69
CA ARG A 155 6.54 -11.24 -1.49
C ARG A 155 7.95 -10.90 -1.03
N GLU A 156 8.49 -11.64 -0.06
CA GLU A 156 9.87 -11.42 0.42
C GLU A 156 10.90 -11.61 -0.71
N GLU A 157 10.65 -12.58 -1.60
CA GLU A 157 11.49 -12.82 -2.78
C GLU A 157 11.43 -11.65 -3.78
N GLU A 158 10.24 -11.12 -4.07
CA GLU A 158 10.07 -9.94 -4.93
C GLU A 158 10.73 -8.68 -4.33
N GLU A 159 10.57 -8.43 -3.03
CA GLU A 159 11.21 -7.31 -2.34
C GLU A 159 12.74 -7.41 -2.40
N LEU A 160 13.28 -8.62 -2.20
CA LEU A 160 14.72 -8.88 -2.33
C LEU A 160 15.21 -8.63 -3.76
N GLU A 161 14.45 -9.06 -4.77
CA GLU A 161 14.80 -8.85 -6.17
C GLU A 161 14.79 -7.36 -6.54
N GLN A 162 13.79 -6.61 -6.08
CA GLN A 162 13.72 -5.15 -6.25
C GLN A 162 14.90 -4.45 -5.58
N ALA A 163 15.24 -4.82 -4.35
CA ALA A 163 16.39 -4.26 -3.63
C ALA A 163 17.71 -4.56 -4.34
N LEU A 164 17.89 -5.78 -4.87
CA LEU A 164 19.05 -6.15 -5.67
C LEU A 164 19.12 -5.36 -6.98
N ALA A 165 17.99 -5.16 -7.66
CA ALA A 165 17.93 -4.37 -8.89
C ALA A 165 18.24 -2.88 -8.64
N ALA A 166 17.75 -2.31 -7.54
CA ALA A 166 18.08 -0.94 -7.14
C ALA A 166 19.58 -0.79 -6.81
N SER A 167 20.15 -1.76 -6.09
CA SER A 167 21.58 -1.77 -5.74
C SER A 167 22.47 -1.89 -6.99
N ARG A 168 22.08 -2.68 -7.98
CA ARG A 168 22.78 -2.77 -9.28
C ARG A 168 22.75 -1.44 -10.04
N ARG A 169 21.58 -0.81 -10.17
CA ARG A 169 21.45 0.52 -10.80
C ARG A 169 22.33 1.57 -10.13
N ALA A 170 22.39 1.57 -8.80
CA ALA A 170 23.27 2.46 -8.04
C ALA A 170 24.76 2.19 -8.29
N ALA A 171 25.16 0.94 -8.48
CA ALA A 171 26.54 0.56 -8.79
C ALA A 171 26.95 0.94 -10.22
N ASP A 172 26.02 0.85 -11.18
CA ASP A 172 26.26 1.16 -12.59
C ASP A 172 26.21 2.67 -12.89
N GLY A 173 25.85 3.51 -11.90
CA GLY A 173 25.76 4.96 -12.05
C GLY A 173 24.63 5.41 -12.97
N GLU A 174 23.65 4.54 -13.21
CA GLU A 174 22.44 4.89 -13.94
C GLU A 174 21.61 5.85 -13.07
N ALA A 175 21.26 7.00 -13.66
CA ALA A 175 20.35 7.94 -13.01
C ALA A 175 19.04 7.22 -12.69
N SER A 176 18.46 7.49 -11.52
CA SER A 176 17.13 6.97 -11.21
C SER A 176 16.16 7.36 -12.34
N PRO A 177 15.20 6.50 -12.72
CA PRO A 177 14.11 6.89 -13.62
C PRO A 177 13.43 8.20 -13.15
N GLU A 178 13.39 8.41 -11.83
CA GLU A 178 12.85 9.61 -11.19
C GLU A 178 13.78 10.82 -11.38
N ASP A 179 15.10 10.63 -11.38
CA ASP A 179 16.06 11.69 -11.69
C ASP A 179 15.92 12.14 -13.15
N GLU A 180 15.67 11.19 -14.05
CA GLU A 180 15.45 11.48 -15.47
C GLU A 180 14.12 12.20 -15.70
N GLU A 181 13.04 11.75 -15.07
CA GLU A 181 11.72 12.42 -15.12
C GLU A 181 11.77 13.83 -14.52
N LEU A 182 12.41 14.00 -13.35
CA LEU A 182 12.61 15.30 -12.72
C LEU A 182 13.46 16.23 -13.59
N ARG A 183 14.50 15.70 -14.25
CA ARG A 183 15.33 16.46 -15.19
C ARG A 183 14.52 16.93 -16.40
N LEU A 184 13.68 16.06 -16.96
CA LEU A 184 12.79 16.41 -18.07
C LEU A 184 11.75 17.46 -17.66
N ALA A 185 11.17 17.36 -16.46
CA ALA A 185 10.22 18.34 -15.93
C ALA A 185 10.88 19.71 -15.71
N LEU A 186 12.10 19.75 -15.19
CA LEU A 186 12.89 20.98 -15.03
C LEU A 186 13.25 21.61 -16.38
N GLU A 187 13.60 20.80 -17.38
CA GLU A 187 13.87 21.29 -18.74
C GLU A 187 12.61 21.85 -19.41
N ALA A 188 11.46 21.19 -19.25
CA ALA A 188 10.18 21.68 -19.75
C ALA A 188 9.79 23.00 -19.09
N SER A 189 9.91 23.11 -17.76
CA SER A 189 9.64 24.34 -17.01
C SER A 189 10.57 25.49 -17.42
N ARG A 190 11.86 25.21 -17.67
CA ARG A 190 12.80 26.21 -18.20
C ARG A 190 12.45 26.71 -19.60
N ARG A 191 11.95 25.83 -20.48
CA ARG A 191 11.48 26.21 -21.83
C ARG A 191 10.23 27.09 -21.76
N GLU A 192 9.29 26.77 -20.88
CA GLU A 192 8.06 27.55 -20.71
C GLU A 192 8.32 28.91 -20.05
N ALA A 193 9.28 29.00 -19.13
CA ALA A 193 9.64 30.25 -18.46
C ALA A 193 10.38 31.27 -19.35
N GLY A 194 10.70 30.93 -20.60
CA GLY A 194 11.35 31.85 -21.54
C GLY A 194 12.73 32.35 -21.09
N VAL A 195 13.39 31.64 -20.17
CA VAL A 195 14.72 32.01 -19.68
C VAL A 195 15.73 31.66 -20.78
N PRO A 196 16.41 32.65 -21.40
CA PRO A 196 17.42 32.37 -22.41
C PRO A 196 18.53 31.53 -21.77
N ALA A 197 19.01 30.52 -22.50
CA ALA A 197 20.11 29.67 -22.06
C ALA A 197 21.33 30.54 -21.69
N GLU A 198 21.54 30.72 -20.38
CA GLU A 198 22.70 31.44 -19.86
C GLU A 198 23.94 30.67 -20.28
N ALA A 199 24.82 31.34 -21.03
CA ALA A 199 26.05 30.76 -21.53
C ALA A 199 26.86 30.20 -20.37
N THR A 200 27.10 28.89 -20.39
CA THR A 200 27.96 28.17 -19.45
C THR A 200 29.28 28.93 -19.33
N PRO A 201 29.63 29.50 -18.15
CA PRO A 201 30.92 30.14 -17.99
C PRO A 201 32.02 29.08 -18.18
N PRO A 202 33.12 29.42 -18.88
CA PRO A 202 34.18 28.47 -19.17
C PRO A 202 34.76 27.90 -17.87
N LEU A 203 34.92 26.57 -17.83
CA LEU A 203 35.59 25.84 -16.76
C LEU A 203 36.92 26.53 -16.43
N ALA A 204 37.00 27.07 -15.20
CA ALA A 204 38.27 27.49 -14.64
C ALA A 204 39.18 26.25 -14.53
N SER A 205 40.34 26.33 -15.19
CA SER A 205 41.37 25.31 -15.20
C SER A 205 41.79 24.90 -13.78
N PRO A 206 42.03 23.60 -13.53
CA PRO A 206 42.39 23.09 -12.21
C PRO A 206 43.73 23.65 -11.76
N THR A 207 43.72 24.32 -10.60
CA THR A 207 44.95 24.79 -9.95
C THR A 207 45.61 23.59 -9.26
N PRO A 208 46.90 23.29 -9.49
CA PRO A 208 47.56 22.17 -8.84
C PRO A 208 47.73 22.46 -7.34
N ARG A 209 46.98 21.77 -6.48
CA ARG A 209 47.22 21.81 -5.03
C ARG A 209 48.38 20.89 -4.69
N ARG A 210 49.42 21.54 -4.15
CA ARG A 210 50.66 20.99 -3.61
C ARG A 210 50.44 19.76 -2.72
N SER A 211 51.26 18.76 -2.99
CA SER A 211 51.64 17.68 -2.07
C SER A 211 52.20 18.25 -0.78
N ALA A 212 51.51 18.00 0.34
CA ALA A 212 52.07 18.14 1.68
C ALA A 212 52.31 16.72 2.21
N SER A 213 53.54 16.26 2.03
CA SER A 213 54.11 15.17 2.81
C SER A 213 54.16 15.61 4.27
N GLY A 214 53.41 14.92 5.13
CA GLY A 214 53.33 15.19 6.56
C GLY A 214 53.22 13.88 7.33
N ASN A 215 54.38 13.40 7.73
CA ASN A 215 54.65 12.13 8.39
C ASN A 215 54.22 12.17 9.88
N LEU A 216 54.12 10.97 10.47
CA LEU A 216 54.27 10.61 11.89
C LEU A 216 53.06 10.43 12.84
N ALA A 217 53.06 9.21 13.42
CA ALA A 217 52.97 8.84 14.84
C ALA A 217 51.61 8.40 15.43
N ALA A 218 51.40 7.07 15.40
CA ALA A 218 51.28 6.16 16.54
C ALA A 218 50.64 6.64 17.87
N ARG A 219 49.61 5.90 18.30
CA ARG A 219 49.29 5.41 19.67
C ARG A 219 47.92 4.72 19.58
N ASP A 220 47.79 3.39 19.61
CA ASP A 220 48.02 2.40 20.67
C ASP A 220 47.24 2.63 21.97
N ARG A 221 46.45 1.59 22.32
CA ARG A 221 45.71 1.25 23.57
C ARG A 221 44.38 1.97 23.85
N GLY A 222 43.31 1.28 24.23
CA GLY A 222 43.15 -0.14 24.56
C GLY A 222 41.69 -0.45 24.90
N LEU A 223 41.29 -1.69 24.63
CA LEU A 223 40.10 -2.36 25.12
C LEU A 223 40.45 -3.08 26.44
N ALA A 224 39.63 -2.86 27.46
CA ALA A 224 39.17 -3.83 28.45
C ALA A 224 38.08 -3.17 29.30
#